data_AF-A0AA51BAD6-F1
#
_entry.id   AF-A0AA51BAD6-F1
#
_cell.length_a   1.000
_cell.length_b   1.000
_cell.length_c   1.000
_cell.angle_alpha   90.00
_cell.angle_beta   90.00
_cell.angle_gamma   90.00
#
_symmetry.space_group_name_H-M   'P 1'
#
loop_
_entity.id
_entity.type
_entity.pdbx_description
1 polymer ?
#
loop_
_entity_poly.entity_id
_entity_poly.type
_entity_poly.pdbx_seq_one_letter_code
_entity_poly.pdbx_strand_id
1 'polypeptide(L)'
;YPERPIVYLSACYFMVALGYLTRLAVGHEAVACDGALLRTSAEGPSACTLVFVLVYFFGMASSIWWVVLSFAWFLAAGLKWGNEAIAGHAQYYHLAAWLVPAAKTVAVLLAGAVDGDPVAGICYVGNSSPENLRKFVLAPLVVYFALGATFLMAGFVSLFRIRSV
;
A
#
# COMPACT_ATOMS: atom_id res chain seq x y z
N TYR A 1 -4.54 19.72 4.98
CA TYR A 1 -4.19 18.57 4.12
C TYR A 1 -2.74 18.60 3.57
N PRO A 2 -1.75 19.21 4.25
CA PRO A 2 -0.39 18.72 4.09
C PRO A 2 -0.10 17.59 5.10
N GLU A 3 -0.54 17.68 6.37
CA GLU A 3 -0.23 16.65 7.38
C GLU A 3 -1.20 15.46 7.47
N ARG A 4 -2.46 15.61 7.04
CA ARG A 4 -3.47 14.52 7.16
C ARG A 4 -3.08 13.21 6.45
N PRO A 5 -2.48 13.21 5.24
CA PRO A 5 -1.98 11.99 4.61
C PRO A 5 -0.95 11.22 5.47
N ILE A 6 -0.16 11.92 6.28
CA ILE A 6 0.84 11.30 7.18
C ILE A 6 0.14 10.44 8.24
N VAL A 7 -0.98 10.90 8.80
CA VAL A 7 -1.75 10.14 9.79
C VAL A 7 -2.25 8.82 9.20
N TYR A 8 -2.80 8.84 7.98
CA TYR A 8 -3.29 7.63 7.32
C TYR A 8 -2.15 6.70 6.91
N LEU A 9 -1.02 7.25 6.46
CA LEU A 9 0.19 6.47 6.16
C LEU A 9 0.69 5.74 7.41
N SER A 10 0.79 6.43 8.54
CA SER A 10 1.17 5.83 9.83
C SER A 10 0.19 4.75 10.27
N ALA A 11 -1.12 5.00 10.12
CA ALA A 11 -2.14 4.00 10.42
C ALA A 11 -2.01 2.74 9.52
N CYS A 12 -1.70 2.92 8.23
CA CYS A 12 -1.46 1.79 7.33
C CYS A 12 -0.25 0.95 7.79
N TYR A 13 0.87 1.60 8.12
CA TYR A 13 2.05 0.88 8.60
C TYR A 13 1.82 0.20 9.96
N PHE A 14 1.01 0.79 10.83
CA PHE A 14 0.58 0.13 12.07
C PHE A 14 -0.17 -1.18 11.78
N MET A 15 -1.11 -1.17 10.84
CA MET A 15 -1.85 -2.39 10.46
C MET A 15 -0.95 -3.43 9.77
N VAL A 16 0.00 -2.99 8.94
CA VAL A 16 1.02 -3.87 8.34
C VAL A 16 1.85 -4.53 9.45
N ALA A 17 2.28 -3.76 10.45
CA ALA A 17 3.03 -4.30 11.60
C ALA A 17 2.21 -5.36 12.36
N LEU A 18 0.90 -5.12 12.58
CA LEU A 18 0.01 -6.14 13.17
C LEU A 18 -0.04 -7.41 12.31
N GLY A 19 -0.06 -7.30 10.99
CA GLY A 19 0.02 -8.44 10.07
C GLY A 19 1.26 -9.31 10.30
N TYR A 20 2.44 -8.68 10.38
CA TYR A 20 3.69 -9.39 10.69
C TYR A 20 3.74 -9.97 12.11
N LEU A 21 3.14 -9.29 13.08
CA LEU A 21 3.11 -9.74 14.48
C LEU A 21 2.08 -10.85 14.73
N THR A 22 1.11 -11.05 13.83
CA THR A 22 0.06 -12.07 13.99
C THR A 22 0.66 -13.48 14.16
N ARG A 23 1.78 -13.77 13.49
CA ARG A 23 2.49 -15.06 13.63
C ARG A 23 2.96 -15.35 15.05
N LEU A 24 3.20 -14.32 15.88
CA LEU A 24 3.62 -14.49 17.27
C LEU A 24 2.48 -14.96 18.17
N ALA A 25 1.24 -14.59 17.85
CA ALA A 25 0.06 -14.96 18.60
C ALA A 25 -0.55 -16.28 18.11
N VAL A 26 -0.61 -16.49 16.78
CA VAL A 26 -1.29 -17.63 16.15
C VAL A 26 -0.32 -18.78 15.81
N GLY A 27 0.97 -18.48 15.64
CA GLY A 27 1.99 -19.45 15.22
C GLY A 27 2.25 -19.42 13.71
N HIS A 28 3.48 -19.74 13.32
CA HIS A 28 3.93 -19.79 11.92
C HIS A 28 3.11 -20.79 11.09
N GLU A 29 3.01 -22.03 11.57
CA GLU A 29 2.33 -23.14 10.88
C GLU A 29 0.86 -22.82 10.58
N ALA A 30 0.15 -22.25 11.55
CA ALA A 30 -1.27 -21.93 11.40
C ALA A 30 -1.55 -20.79 10.41
N VAL A 31 -0.54 -19.94 10.13
CA VAL A 31 -0.66 -18.85 9.15
C VAL A 31 -0.21 -19.31 7.76
N ALA A 32 0.98 -19.91 7.65
CA ALA A 32 1.67 -20.09 6.37
C ALA A 32 1.66 -21.53 5.84
N CYS A 33 1.26 -22.53 6.64
CA CYS A 33 1.32 -23.95 6.26
C CYS A 33 -0.07 -24.58 6.16
N ASP A 34 -0.14 -25.67 5.42
CA ASP A 34 -1.24 -26.64 5.39
C ASP A 34 -0.65 -28.04 5.69
N GLY A 35 -0.67 -28.41 6.97
CA GLY A 35 0.05 -29.59 7.46
C GLY A 35 1.56 -29.44 7.30
N ALA A 36 2.20 -30.36 6.58
CA ALA A 36 3.65 -30.33 6.32
C ALA A 36 4.02 -29.53 5.06
N LEU A 37 3.03 -29.00 4.33
CA LEU A 37 3.24 -28.26 3.08
C LEU A 37 2.98 -26.77 3.29
N LEU A 38 3.60 -25.93 2.46
CA LEU A 38 3.29 -24.50 2.44
C LEU A 38 1.91 -24.26 1.84
N ARG A 39 1.22 -23.25 2.36
CA ARG A 39 -0.05 -22.80 1.80
C ARG A 39 0.17 -22.26 0.39
N THR A 40 -0.40 -22.90 -0.62
CA THR A 40 -0.30 -22.47 -2.03
C THR A 40 -1.48 -21.60 -2.48
N SER A 41 -2.60 -21.66 -1.75
CA SER A 41 -3.77 -20.82 -1.99
C SER A 41 -4.53 -20.53 -0.69
N ALA A 42 -5.12 -19.34 -0.60
CA ALA A 42 -6.02 -18.98 0.48
C ALA A 42 -7.45 -18.82 -0.05
N GLU A 43 -8.28 -19.83 0.16
CA GLU A 43 -9.72 -19.77 -0.13
C GLU A 43 -10.50 -19.48 1.15
N GLY A 44 -11.31 -18.42 1.13
CA GLY A 44 -12.20 -18.06 2.23
C GLY A 44 -11.51 -17.41 3.46
N PRO A 45 -12.28 -17.19 4.55
CA PRO A 45 -11.76 -16.59 5.78
C PRO A 45 -10.79 -17.53 6.51
N SER A 46 -9.55 -17.08 6.72
CA SER A 46 -8.53 -17.84 7.45
C SER A 46 -7.46 -16.90 8.05
N ALA A 47 -6.60 -17.41 8.93
CA ALA A 47 -5.47 -16.62 9.47
C ALA A 47 -4.54 -16.11 8.35
N CYS A 48 -4.29 -16.94 7.33
CA CYS A 48 -3.57 -16.56 6.11
C CYS A 48 -4.24 -15.38 5.39
N THR A 49 -5.56 -15.46 5.15
CA THR A 49 -6.33 -14.40 4.49
C THR A 49 -6.32 -13.10 5.30
N LEU A 50 -6.42 -13.20 6.64
CA LEU A 50 -6.33 -12.05 7.53
C LEU A 50 -4.95 -11.38 7.42
N VAL A 51 -3.87 -12.14 7.53
CA VAL A 51 -2.50 -11.61 7.41
C VAL A 51 -2.27 -11.01 6.03
N PHE A 52 -2.73 -11.67 4.97
CA PHE A 52 -2.69 -11.14 3.61
C PHE A 52 -3.38 -9.77 3.51
N VAL A 53 -4.60 -9.64 4.04
CA VAL A 53 -5.32 -8.35 4.04
C VAL A 53 -4.56 -7.30 4.87
N LEU A 54 -4.08 -7.65 6.07
CA LEU A 54 -3.33 -6.73 6.92
C LEU A 54 -2.05 -6.20 6.26
N VAL A 55 -1.31 -7.05 5.54
CA VAL A 55 -0.04 -6.68 4.92
C VAL A 55 -0.25 -6.07 3.52
N TYR A 56 -1.02 -6.72 2.66
CA TYR A 56 -1.17 -6.31 1.26
C TYR A 56 -2.09 -5.09 1.08
N PHE A 57 -3.30 -5.10 1.66
CA PHE A 57 -4.24 -3.98 1.48
C PHE A 57 -3.66 -2.70 2.08
N PHE A 58 -3.20 -2.73 3.34
CA PHE A 58 -2.63 -1.56 3.98
C PHE A 58 -1.27 -1.17 3.42
N GLY A 59 -0.46 -2.12 2.96
CA GLY A 59 0.77 -1.83 2.23
C GLY A 59 0.50 -1.03 0.95
N MET A 60 -0.45 -1.49 0.12
CA MET A 60 -0.86 -0.79 -1.10
C MET A 60 -1.52 0.56 -0.80
N ALA A 61 -2.35 0.65 0.24
CA ALA A 61 -2.95 1.91 0.68
C ALA A 61 -1.88 2.91 1.13
N SER A 62 -0.85 2.46 1.87
CA SER A 62 0.26 3.32 2.29
C SER A 62 1.00 3.94 1.10
N SER A 63 1.20 3.18 0.02
CA SER A 63 1.84 3.67 -1.21
C SER A 63 1.00 4.75 -1.89
N ILE A 64 -0.33 4.60 -1.91
CA ILE A 64 -1.21 5.63 -2.48
C ILE A 64 -1.26 6.86 -1.56
N TRP A 65 -1.28 6.69 -0.25
CA TRP A 65 -1.18 7.81 0.70
C TRP A 65 0.12 8.59 0.54
N TRP A 66 1.23 7.91 0.20
CA TRP A 66 2.48 8.58 -0.15
C TRP A 66 2.39 9.37 -1.47
N VAL A 67 1.69 8.86 -2.49
CA VAL A 67 1.41 9.62 -3.73
C VAL A 67 0.54 10.85 -3.42
N VAL A 68 -0.50 10.70 -2.60
CA VAL A 68 -1.37 11.80 -2.16
C VAL A 68 -0.57 12.86 -1.40
N LEU A 69 0.32 12.45 -0.49
CA LEU A 69 1.20 13.36 0.25
C LEU A 69 2.10 14.16 -0.72
N SER A 70 2.72 13.47 -1.68
CA SER A 70 3.58 14.07 -2.70
C SER A 70 2.81 15.05 -3.60
N PHE A 71 1.59 14.68 -3.99
CA PHE A 71 0.69 15.53 -4.78
C PHE A 71 0.25 16.77 -4.01
N ALA A 72 -0.19 16.61 -2.75
CA ALA A 72 -0.57 17.73 -1.89
C ALA A 72 0.60 18.71 -1.68
N TRP A 73 1.81 18.18 -1.53
CA TRP A 73 3.02 18.99 -1.45
C TRP A 73 3.29 19.76 -2.76
N PHE A 74 3.13 19.13 -3.92
CA PHE A 74 3.23 19.83 -5.21
C PHE A 74 2.18 20.94 -5.35
N LEU A 75 0.92 20.70 -4.96
CA LEU A 75 -0.13 21.72 -5.00
C LEU A 75 0.21 22.92 -4.10
N ALA A 76 0.72 22.66 -2.89
CA ALA A 76 1.12 23.70 -1.96
C ALA A 76 2.36 24.47 -2.41
N ALA A 77 3.44 23.77 -2.78
CA ALA A 77 4.73 24.37 -3.11
C ALA A 77 4.80 24.94 -4.53
N GLY A 78 4.20 24.23 -5.50
CA GLY A 78 4.25 24.57 -6.92
C GLY A 78 3.11 25.47 -7.37
N LEU A 79 1.87 25.12 -7.01
CA LEU A 79 0.68 25.87 -7.43
C LEU A 79 0.19 26.87 -6.37
N LYS A 80 0.86 26.95 -5.21
CA LYS A 80 0.53 27.87 -4.11
C LYS A 80 -0.91 27.73 -3.60
N TRP A 81 -1.49 26.53 -3.71
CA TRP A 81 -2.83 26.28 -3.19
C TRP A 81 -2.85 26.40 -1.66
N GLY A 82 -3.87 27.08 -1.13
CA GLY A 82 -4.13 27.13 0.30
C GLY A 82 -4.59 25.78 0.87
N ASN A 83 -4.43 25.59 2.17
CA ASN A 83 -4.80 24.35 2.86
C ASN A 83 -6.28 23.98 2.70
N GLU A 84 -7.16 24.99 2.62
CA GLU A 84 -8.60 24.81 2.41
C GLU A 84 -8.90 24.27 1.01
N ALA A 85 -8.24 24.80 -0.03
CA ALA A 85 -8.43 24.35 -1.41
C ALA A 85 -8.00 22.88 -1.59
N ILE A 86 -6.88 22.49 -0.99
CA ILE A 86 -6.41 21.10 -0.98
C ILE A 86 -7.40 20.22 -0.19
N ALA A 87 -7.88 20.70 0.96
CA ALA A 87 -8.84 19.98 1.80
C ALA A 87 -10.21 19.80 1.13
N GLY A 88 -10.64 20.73 0.27
CA GLY A 88 -11.89 20.63 -0.49
C GLY A 88 -11.95 19.45 -1.46
N HIS A 89 -10.80 18.84 -1.76
CA HIS A 89 -10.68 17.67 -2.65
C HIS A 89 -10.44 16.35 -1.89
N ALA A 90 -10.52 16.37 -0.56
CA ALA A 90 -10.25 15.24 0.33
C ALA A 90 -11.00 13.96 -0.04
N GLN A 91 -12.27 14.06 -0.42
CA GLN A 91 -13.08 12.90 -0.81
C GLN A 91 -12.43 12.09 -1.93
N TYR A 92 -11.81 12.75 -2.92
CA TYR A 92 -11.17 12.06 -4.04
C TYR A 92 -9.89 11.34 -3.61
N TYR A 93 -9.11 11.95 -2.71
CA TYR A 93 -7.92 11.31 -2.16
C TYR A 93 -8.27 10.04 -1.38
N HIS A 94 -9.32 10.11 -0.56
CA HIS A 94 -9.81 8.94 0.20
C HIS A 94 -10.37 7.85 -0.72
N LEU A 95 -11.16 8.22 -1.73
CA LEU A 95 -11.69 7.25 -2.69
C LEU A 95 -10.55 6.50 -3.39
N ALA A 96 -9.54 7.20 -3.89
CA ALA A 96 -8.38 6.57 -4.53
C ALA A 96 -7.59 5.69 -3.55
N ALA A 97 -7.27 6.22 -2.36
CA ALA A 97 -6.44 5.53 -1.38
C ALA A 97 -7.08 4.28 -0.78
N TRP A 98 -8.41 4.15 -0.80
CA TRP A 98 -9.09 2.98 -0.25
C TRP A 98 -9.65 2.04 -1.31
N LEU A 99 -10.25 2.56 -2.40
CA LEU A 99 -10.87 1.70 -3.40
C LEU A 99 -9.84 1.02 -4.30
N VAL A 100 -8.74 1.68 -4.65
CA VAL A 100 -7.71 1.04 -5.51
C VAL A 100 -7.05 -0.15 -4.80
N PRO A 101 -6.60 -0.05 -3.54
CA PRO A 101 -6.08 -1.20 -2.81
C PRO A 101 -7.14 -2.27 -2.56
N ALA A 102 -8.39 -1.89 -2.30
CA ALA A 102 -9.49 -2.83 -2.11
C ALA A 102 -9.74 -3.65 -3.38
N ALA A 103 -9.87 -2.99 -4.54
CA ALA A 103 -10.05 -3.64 -5.83
C ALA A 103 -8.88 -4.59 -6.15
N LYS A 104 -7.64 -4.15 -5.90
CA LYS A 104 -6.46 -5.01 -6.07
C LYS A 104 -6.47 -6.21 -5.13
N THR A 105 -6.87 -6.03 -3.87
CA THR A 105 -6.95 -7.12 -2.87
C THR A 105 -7.98 -8.15 -3.31
N VAL A 106 -9.17 -7.71 -3.73
CA VAL A 106 -10.20 -8.59 -4.28
C VAL A 106 -9.70 -9.32 -5.53
N ALA A 107 -9.03 -8.63 -6.45
CA ALA A 107 -8.49 -9.25 -7.65
C ALA A 107 -7.48 -10.37 -7.35
N VAL A 108 -6.61 -10.19 -6.33
CA VAL A 108 -5.67 -11.22 -5.89
C VAL A 108 -6.39 -12.41 -5.27
N LEU A 109 -7.40 -12.16 -4.43
CA LEU A 109 -8.21 -13.22 -3.80
C LEU A 109 -8.98 -14.04 -4.84
N LEU A 110 -9.62 -13.38 -5.80
CA LEU A 110 -10.34 -14.05 -6.90
C LEU A 110 -9.42 -14.85 -7.81
N ALA A 111 -8.15 -14.44 -7.93
CA ALA A 111 -7.15 -15.18 -8.68
C ALA A 111 -6.56 -16.38 -7.91
N GLY A 112 -6.94 -16.59 -6.64
CA GLY A 112 -6.36 -17.64 -5.79
C GLY A 112 -4.86 -17.48 -5.58
N ALA A 113 -4.33 -16.26 -5.74
CA ALA A 113 -2.90 -15.99 -5.87
C ALA A 113 -2.19 -15.69 -4.53
N VAL A 114 -2.84 -15.99 -3.40
CA VAL A 114 -2.30 -15.77 -2.06
C VAL A 114 -1.58 -17.03 -1.58
N ASP A 115 -0.30 -16.90 -1.26
CA ASP A 115 0.59 -17.98 -0.86
C ASP A 115 1.40 -17.67 0.40
N GLY A 116 1.73 -18.72 1.14
CA GLY A 116 2.51 -18.66 2.37
C GLY A 116 4.00 -18.40 2.11
N ASP A 117 4.63 -17.66 3.01
CA ASP A 117 6.08 -17.45 3.04
C ASP A 117 6.73 -18.33 4.12
N PRO A 118 7.66 -19.24 3.76
CA PRO A 118 8.32 -20.14 4.72
C PRO A 118 9.25 -19.42 5.70
N VAL A 119 9.76 -18.23 5.37
CA VAL A 119 10.72 -17.48 6.20
C VAL A 119 9.99 -16.44 7.03
N ALA A 120 9.15 -15.64 6.39
CA ALA A 120 8.42 -14.57 7.05
C ALA A 120 7.21 -15.09 7.85
N GLY A 121 6.68 -16.28 7.55
CA GLY A 121 5.52 -16.82 8.26
C GLY A 121 4.28 -15.97 8.11
N ILE A 122 4.13 -15.38 6.93
CA ILE A 122 2.97 -14.58 6.54
C ILE A 122 2.37 -15.17 5.26
N CYS A 123 1.19 -14.69 4.90
CA CYS A 123 0.66 -14.91 3.56
C CYS A 123 0.72 -13.62 2.75
N TYR A 124 1.20 -13.75 1.51
CA TYR A 124 1.33 -12.63 0.59
C TYR A 124 0.95 -13.09 -0.83
N VAL A 125 1.14 -12.24 -1.83
CA VAL A 125 0.96 -12.61 -3.24
C VAL A 125 2.31 -12.62 -3.95
N GLY A 126 2.59 -13.71 -4.66
CA GLY A 126 3.76 -13.83 -5.51
C GLY A 126 5.01 -14.35 -4.80
N ASN A 127 4.85 -15.06 -3.68
CA ASN A 127 5.99 -15.74 -3.04
C ASN A 127 6.49 -16.92 -3.89
N SER A 128 5.58 -17.65 -4.52
CA SER A 128 5.83 -18.84 -5.36
C SER A 128 5.74 -18.56 -6.87
N SER A 129 5.10 -17.45 -7.27
CA SER A 129 4.88 -17.10 -8.68
C SER A 129 5.50 -15.74 -9.04
N PRO A 130 6.54 -15.71 -9.90
CA PRO A 130 7.14 -14.45 -10.34
C PRO A 130 6.20 -13.62 -11.22
N GLU A 131 5.23 -14.25 -11.88
CA GLU A 131 4.20 -13.54 -12.65
C GLU A 131 3.29 -12.74 -11.71
N ASN A 132 2.77 -13.38 -10.65
CA ASN A 132 1.94 -12.72 -9.65
C ASN A 132 2.69 -11.60 -8.94
N LEU A 133 3.96 -11.82 -8.59
CA LEU A 133 4.83 -10.81 -7.99
C LEU A 133 4.95 -9.58 -8.90
N ARG A 134 5.24 -9.77 -10.19
CA ARG A 134 5.36 -8.68 -11.16
C ARG A 134 4.04 -7.92 -11.32
N LYS A 135 2.94 -8.64 -11.49
CA LYS A 135 1.62 -8.08 -11.81
C LYS A 135 1.00 -7.35 -10.62
N PHE A 136 0.99 -7.96 -9.44
CA PHE A 136 0.23 -7.43 -8.29
C PHE A 136 1.07 -6.54 -7.37
N VAL A 137 2.39 -6.74 -7.35
CA VAL A 137 3.29 -6.03 -6.43
C VAL A 137 4.18 -5.04 -7.16
N LEU A 138 5.10 -5.52 -8.01
CA LEU A 138 6.16 -4.67 -8.57
C LEU A 138 5.61 -3.60 -9.53
N ALA A 139 4.79 -3.97 -10.51
CA ALA A 139 4.28 -3.01 -11.48
C ALA A 139 3.48 -1.87 -10.81
N PRO A 140 2.54 -2.15 -9.87
CA PRO A 140 1.86 -1.09 -9.12
C PRO A 140 2.80 -0.23 -8.27
N LEU A 141 3.78 -0.84 -7.57
CA LEU A 141 4.73 -0.07 -6.77
C LEU A 141 5.60 0.86 -7.62
N VAL A 142 6.05 0.40 -8.79
CA VAL A 142 6.80 1.23 -9.75
C VAL A 142 5.95 2.39 -10.24
N VAL A 143 4.67 2.15 -10.58
CA VAL A 143 3.75 3.21 -11.00
C VAL A 143 3.53 4.22 -9.89
N TYR A 144 3.24 3.77 -8.67
CA TYR A 144 3.04 4.66 -7.53
C TYR A 144 4.29 5.48 -7.26
N PHE A 145 5.45 4.83 -7.16
CA PHE A 145 6.75 5.47 -6.96
C PHE A 145 7.03 6.54 -8.03
N ALA A 146 6.88 6.20 -9.31
CA ALA A 146 7.10 7.14 -10.40
C ALA A 146 6.15 8.36 -10.31
N LEU A 147 4.87 8.15 -9.99
CA LEU A 147 3.91 9.24 -9.83
C LEU A 147 4.25 10.15 -8.65
N GLY A 148 4.54 9.60 -7.46
CA GLY A 148 4.89 10.44 -6.32
C GLY A 148 6.24 11.15 -6.51
N ALA A 149 7.23 10.49 -7.10
CA ALA A 149 8.53 11.08 -7.40
C ALA A 149 8.41 12.25 -8.39
N THR A 150 7.56 12.14 -9.42
CA THR A 150 7.34 13.24 -10.36
C THR A 150 6.70 14.45 -9.68
N PHE A 151 5.71 14.27 -8.81
CA PHE A 151 5.15 15.38 -8.01
C PHE A 151 6.18 16.02 -7.08
N LEU A 152 7.01 15.21 -6.40
CA LEU A 152 8.09 15.70 -5.55
C LEU A 152 9.15 16.48 -6.33
N MET A 153 9.52 16.03 -7.53
CA MET A 153 10.46 16.80 -8.36
C MET A 153 9.83 18.10 -8.86
N ALA A 154 8.58 18.06 -9.32
CA ALA A 154 7.89 19.23 -9.83
C ALA A 154 7.75 20.34 -8.79
N GLY A 155 7.37 19.99 -7.54
CA GLY A 155 7.31 21.00 -6.48
C GLY A 155 8.70 21.50 -6.06
N PHE A 156 9.75 20.67 -6.18
CA PHE A 156 11.11 21.09 -5.85
C PHE A 156 11.58 22.14 -6.86
N VAL A 157 11.46 21.83 -8.16
CA VAL A 157 11.75 22.76 -9.26
C VAL A 157 10.99 24.08 -9.09
N SER A 158 9.73 24.01 -8.68
CA SER A 158 8.90 25.21 -8.47
C SER A 158 9.42 26.08 -7.32
N LEU A 159 9.89 25.48 -6.23
CA LEU A 159 10.52 26.20 -5.11
C LEU A 159 11.85 26.86 -5.52
N PHE A 160 12.70 26.18 -6.30
CA PHE A 160 13.97 26.78 -6.76
C PHE A 160 13.73 27.96 -7.68
N ARG A 161 12.75 27.85 -8.61
CA ARG A 161 12.41 28.96 -9.51
C ARG A 161 11.99 30.22 -8.75
N ILE A 162 11.31 30.09 -7.61
CA ILE A 162 10.90 31.24 -6.79
C ILE A 162 12.09 31.85 -6.05
N ARG A 163 13.07 31.03 -5.64
CA ARG A 163 14.26 31.50 -4.90
C ARG A 163 15.38 32.05 -5.79
N SER A 164 15.40 31.68 -7.07
CA SER A 164 16.41 32.13 -8.04
C SER A 164 16.08 33.49 -8.66
N VAL A 165 14.91 34.06 -8.34
CA VAL A 165 14.49 35.43 -8.71
C VAL A 165 14.71 36.32 -7.50
#